data_AF-A0A2S6GDQ7-F1
#
_entry.id   AF-A0A2S6GDQ7-F1
#
_cell.length_a   1.000
_cell.length_b   1.000
_cell.length_c   1.000
_cell.angle_alpha   90.00
_cell.angle_beta   90.00
_cell.angle_gamma   90.00
#
_symmetry.space_group_name_H-M   'P 1'
#
loop_
_entity.id
_entity.type
_entity.pdbx_description
1 polymer ?
#
loop_
_entity_poly.entity_id
_entity_poly.type
_entity_poly.pdbx_seq_one_letter_code
_entity_poly.pdbx_strand_id
1 'polypeptide(L)'
;MSTTTDFYVGRGSRAEWIGSLQWDCAPAGLIRVPPGRLALAATDESTYRAAVADLFVVWESENIGHAYPRRTGWPWRWHTSHHSTWIITFDPVTRRALSTVGGGVRWEPATPHASRTDAPIPPGHGPVPLPLMRDPDTGHPTRAALTLTPPTRRSP
;
A
#
# COMPACT_ATOMS: atom_id res chain seq x y z
N MET A 1 -1.64 16.88 11.31
CA MET A 1 -0.65 16.31 10.38
C MET A 1 -1.38 15.84 9.14
N SER A 2 -0.87 16.12 7.94
CA SER A 2 -1.44 15.58 6.70
C SER A 2 -1.05 14.12 6.53
N THR A 3 -2.02 13.22 6.43
CA THR A 3 -1.77 11.82 6.07
C THR A 3 -1.50 11.69 4.58
N THR A 4 -0.63 10.78 4.18
CA THR A 4 -0.44 10.38 2.77
C THR A 4 -0.60 8.87 2.66
N THR A 5 -1.19 8.40 1.56
CA THR A 5 -1.44 6.97 1.35
C THR A 5 -1.21 6.59 -0.09
N ASP A 6 -0.36 5.60 -0.30
CA ASP A 6 -0.10 5.06 -1.63
C ASP A 6 -0.83 3.73 -1.81
N PHE A 7 -1.41 3.56 -3.01
CA PHE A 7 -2.16 2.37 -3.39
C PHE A 7 -1.36 1.56 -4.40
N TYR A 8 -1.31 0.25 -4.16
CA TYR A 8 -0.60 -0.71 -4.99
C TYR A 8 -1.46 -1.92 -5.35
N VAL A 9 -1.04 -2.63 -6.39
CA VAL A 9 -1.41 -4.03 -6.64
C VAL A 9 -0.15 -4.88 -6.57
N GLY A 10 -0.19 -5.96 -5.78
CA GLY A 10 0.95 -6.86 -5.55
C GLY A 10 1.91 -6.39 -4.45
N ARG A 11 2.99 -7.15 -4.24
CA ARG A 11 4.00 -6.88 -3.20
C ARG A 11 5.42 -7.00 -3.77
N GLY A 12 6.37 -6.32 -3.13
CA GLY A 12 7.79 -6.35 -3.52
C GLY A 12 8.06 -5.64 -4.86
N SER A 13 9.13 -6.04 -5.56
CA SER A 13 9.61 -5.40 -6.81
C SER A 13 8.61 -5.33 -7.93
N ARG A 14 7.58 -6.16 -7.89
CA ARG A 14 6.55 -6.25 -8.94
C ARG A 14 5.27 -5.52 -8.56
N ALA A 15 5.25 -4.83 -7.41
CA ALA A 15 4.09 -4.06 -7.01
C ALA A 15 3.87 -2.91 -7.99
N GLU A 16 2.66 -2.81 -8.52
CA GLU A 16 2.25 -1.73 -9.40
C GLU A 16 1.65 -0.61 -8.55
N TRP A 17 2.24 0.58 -8.60
CA TRP A 17 1.60 1.76 -8.02
C TRP A 17 0.43 2.20 -8.88
N ILE A 18 -0.74 2.36 -8.28
CA ILE A 18 -1.99 2.73 -8.97
C ILE A 18 -2.51 4.13 -8.60
N GLY A 19 -1.88 4.79 -7.63
CA GLY A 19 -2.17 6.18 -7.27
C GLY A 19 -1.95 6.45 -5.80
N SER A 20 -2.16 7.71 -5.42
CA SER A 20 -1.96 8.18 -4.05
C SER A 20 -3.05 9.15 -3.59
N LEU A 21 -3.23 9.26 -2.29
CA LEU A 21 -4.08 10.25 -1.64
C LEU A 21 -3.29 11.10 -0.63
N GLN A 22 -3.78 12.31 -0.39
CA GLN A 22 -3.33 13.23 0.65
C GLN A 22 -4.50 13.75 1.48
N TRP A 23 -4.23 13.94 2.78
CA TRP A 23 -5.14 14.35 3.84
C TRP A 23 -6.22 13.33 4.16
N ASP A 24 -6.50 13.11 5.44
CA ASP A 24 -7.48 12.16 6.02
C ASP A 24 -7.50 10.73 5.42
N CYS A 25 -6.45 10.32 4.72
CA CYS A 25 -6.45 9.09 3.93
C CYS A 25 -5.93 7.86 4.69
N ALA A 26 -5.90 7.89 6.02
CA ALA A 26 -5.63 6.71 6.83
C ALA A 26 -6.74 5.66 6.63
N PRO A 27 -6.51 4.35 6.86
CA PRO A 27 -7.56 3.33 6.71
C PRO A 27 -8.87 3.64 7.44
N ALA A 28 -8.78 4.29 8.61
CA ALA A 28 -9.94 4.74 9.39
C ALA A 28 -10.71 5.92 8.76
N GLY A 29 -10.07 6.74 7.93
CA GLY A 29 -10.70 7.77 7.12
C GLY A 29 -11.28 7.18 5.84
N LEU A 30 -10.52 6.32 5.15
CA LEU A 30 -10.95 5.66 3.90
C LEU A 30 -12.25 4.86 4.06
N ILE A 31 -12.45 4.16 5.18
CA ILE A 31 -13.67 3.36 5.40
C ILE A 31 -14.96 4.21 5.51
N ARG A 32 -14.83 5.53 5.74
CA ARG A 32 -15.97 6.45 5.88
C ARG A 32 -16.67 6.72 4.55
N VAL A 33 -15.95 6.61 3.43
CA VAL A 33 -16.52 6.77 2.10
C VAL A 33 -16.78 5.40 1.44
N PRO A 34 -17.87 5.23 0.67
CA PRO A 34 -18.23 3.93 0.10
C PRO A 34 -17.13 3.28 -0.77
N PRO A 35 -16.45 4.01 -1.68
CA PRO A 35 -15.38 3.42 -2.48
C PRO A 35 -14.17 3.00 -1.65
N GLY A 36 -13.83 3.76 -0.61
CA GLY A 36 -12.74 3.39 0.30
C GLY A 36 -13.06 2.11 1.08
N ARG A 37 -14.29 1.97 1.59
CA ARG A 37 -14.75 0.72 2.21
C ARG A 37 -14.65 -0.47 1.24
N LEU A 38 -15.08 -0.28 0.00
CA LEU A 38 -15.02 -1.33 -1.02
C LEU A 38 -13.58 -1.72 -1.36
N ALA A 39 -12.68 -0.75 -1.52
CA ALA A 39 -11.26 -0.99 -1.77
C ALA A 39 -10.62 -1.80 -0.63
N LEU A 40 -10.85 -1.41 0.62
CA LEU A 40 -10.27 -2.12 1.78
C LEU A 40 -10.83 -3.54 1.94
N ALA A 41 -12.06 -3.78 1.53
CA ALA A 41 -12.74 -5.08 1.63
C ALA A 41 -12.62 -5.94 0.35
N ALA A 42 -11.94 -5.47 -0.69
CA ALA A 42 -11.88 -6.15 -1.98
C ALA A 42 -11.25 -7.55 -1.85
N THR A 43 -11.87 -8.52 -2.55
CA THR A 43 -11.40 -9.93 -2.62
C THR A 43 -10.90 -10.33 -4.01
N ASP A 44 -10.90 -9.37 -4.94
CA ASP A 44 -10.38 -9.50 -6.29
C ASP A 44 -9.78 -8.17 -6.75
N GLU A 45 -8.84 -8.26 -7.67
CA GLU A 45 -8.06 -7.10 -8.14
C GLU A 45 -8.92 -6.10 -8.91
N SER A 46 -9.88 -6.57 -9.71
CA SER A 46 -10.75 -5.70 -10.50
C SER A 46 -11.59 -4.79 -9.62
N THR A 47 -12.22 -5.35 -8.59
CA THR A 47 -12.98 -4.60 -7.58
C THR A 47 -12.09 -3.61 -6.86
N TYR A 48 -10.88 -4.03 -6.46
CA TYR A 48 -9.93 -3.13 -5.79
C TYR A 48 -9.55 -1.93 -6.67
N ARG A 49 -9.17 -2.17 -7.92
CA ARG A 49 -8.78 -1.10 -8.86
C ARG A 49 -9.94 -0.14 -9.15
N ALA A 50 -11.14 -0.67 -9.41
CA ALA A 50 -12.32 0.15 -9.65
C ALA A 50 -12.65 1.01 -8.43
N ALA A 51 -12.65 0.42 -7.23
CA ALA A 51 -12.92 1.12 -5.99
C ALA A 51 -11.86 2.20 -5.68
N VAL A 52 -10.58 1.97 -5.98
CA VAL A 52 -9.53 2.99 -5.84
C VAL A 52 -9.71 4.13 -6.85
N ALA A 53 -10.11 3.82 -8.09
CA ALA A 53 -10.39 4.84 -9.09
C ALA A 53 -11.59 5.73 -8.68
N ASP A 54 -12.67 5.12 -8.19
CA ASP A 54 -13.85 5.83 -7.68
C ASP A 54 -13.50 6.62 -6.41
N LEU A 55 -12.66 6.07 -5.55
CA LEU A 55 -12.16 6.75 -4.35
C LEU A 55 -11.43 8.05 -4.71
N PHE A 56 -10.62 8.07 -5.77
CA PHE A 56 -9.96 9.29 -6.23
C PHE A 56 -10.95 10.38 -6.68
N VAL A 57 -12.06 9.99 -7.32
CA VAL A 57 -13.12 10.93 -7.70
C VAL A 57 -13.81 11.49 -6.46
N VAL A 58 -14.19 10.62 -5.53
CA VAL A 58 -14.86 11.02 -4.28
C VAL A 58 -13.97 11.95 -3.45
N TRP A 59 -12.67 11.64 -3.31
CA TRP A 59 -11.74 12.40 -2.48
C TRP A 59 -11.67 13.88 -2.86
N GLU A 60 -11.61 14.15 -4.17
CA GLU A 60 -11.59 15.50 -4.73
C GLU A 60 -12.99 16.14 -4.70
N SER A 61 -14.04 15.42 -5.13
CA SER A 61 -15.39 15.99 -5.24
C SER A 61 -16.02 16.36 -3.90
N GLU A 62 -15.68 15.64 -2.83
CA GLU A 62 -16.15 15.91 -1.47
C GLU A 62 -15.17 16.81 -0.69
N ASN A 63 -14.10 17.31 -1.33
CA ASN A 63 -13.09 18.17 -0.71
C ASN A 63 -12.48 17.56 0.57
N ILE A 64 -12.31 16.24 0.60
CA ILE A 64 -11.66 15.51 1.70
C ILE A 64 -10.14 15.71 1.62
N GLY A 65 -9.63 15.67 0.40
CA GLY A 65 -8.26 16.06 0.13
C GLY A 65 -7.85 15.92 -1.33
N HIS A 66 -6.56 15.66 -1.58
CA HIS A 66 -6.06 15.52 -2.93
C HIS A 66 -5.88 14.07 -3.35
N ALA A 67 -6.25 13.77 -4.59
CA ALA A 67 -6.04 12.50 -5.24
C ALA A 67 -5.07 12.62 -6.41
N TYR A 68 -4.18 11.64 -6.50
CA TYR A 68 -3.14 11.56 -7.53
C TYR A 68 -3.25 10.20 -8.22
N PRO A 69 -4.20 10.04 -9.17
CA PRO A 69 -4.32 8.80 -9.94
C PRO A 69 -3.04 8.51 -10.72
N ARG A 70 -2.73 7.24 -11.01
CA ARG A 70 -1.49 6.86 -11.72
C ARG A 70 -1.15 7.74 -12.94
N ARG A 71 -2.16 8.12 -13.73
CA ARG A 71 -2.01 8.95 -14.94
C ARG A 71 -1.46 10.36 -14.69
N THR A 72 -1.54 10.88 -13.47
CA THR A 72 -0.99 12.19 -13.11
C THR A 72 0.48 12.12 -12.71
N GLY A 73 1.06 10.93 -12.71
CA GLY A 73 2.42 10.69 -12.25
C GLY A 73 2.54 10.73 -10.73
N TRP A 74 3.73 10.40 -10.26
CA TRP A 74 4.05 10.34 -8.84
C TRP A 74 4.03 11.74 -8.20
N PRO A 75 3.23 11.97 -7.14
CA PRO A 75 2.99 13.32 -6.63
C PRO A 75 4.00 13.79 -5.58
N TRP A 76 4.81 12.87 -5.04
CA TRP A 76 5.65 13.18 -3.90
C TRP A 76 7.05 13.64 -4.31
N ARG A 77 7.66 14.47 -3.46
CA ARG A 77 9.05 14.93 -3.63
C ARG A 77 10.08 13.83 -3.36
N TRP A 78 9.68 12.77 -2.65
CA TRP A 78 10.52 11.62 -2.38
C TRP A 78 10.27 10.52 -3.39
N HIS A 79 11.23 9.63 -3.53
CA HIS A 79 11.20 8.60 -4.56
C HIS A 79 10.44 7.32 -4.16
N THR A 80 10.05 7.15 -2.90
CA THR A 80 9.51 5.87 -2.42
C THR A 80 8.40 6.05 -1.39
N SER A 81 7.41 5.16 -1.41
CA SER A 81 6.28 5.13 -0.46
C SER A 81 6.67 4.95 1.00
N HIS A 82 7.94 4.68 1.31
CA HIS A 82 8.40 4.55 2.69
C HIS A 82 8.22 5.85 3.50
N HIS A 83 8.13 6.99 2.82
CA HIS A 83 7.83 8.28 3.45
C HIS A 83 6.33 8.58 3.52
N SER A 84 5.49 7.76 2.89
CA SER A 84 4.04 7.88 2.98
C SER A 84 3.57 7.38 4.34
N THR A 85 2.50 7.97 4.89
CA THR A 85 1.99 7.53 6.21
C THR A 85 1.48 6.10 6.17
N TRP A 86 0.79 5.75 5.07
CA TRP A 86 0.27 4.42 4.83
C TRP A 86 0.60 3.94 3.42
N ILE A 87 0.69 2.63 3.30
CA ILE A 87 0.76 1.94 2.02
C ILE A 87 -0.30 0.85 2.06
N ILE A 88 -1.17 0.84 1.05
CA ILE A 88 -2.24 -0.13 0.90
C ILE A 88 -2.00 -0.87 -0.41
N THR A 89 -2.08 -2.20 -0.37
CA THR A 89 -1.94 -3.03 -1.56
C THR A 89 -3.02 -4.09 -1.63
N PHE A 90 -3.48 -4.42 -2.83
CA PHE A 90 -4.16 -5.68 -3.05
C PHE A 90 -3.15 -6.79 -3.32
N ASP A 91 -3.11 -7.81 -2.47
CA ASP A 91 -2.25 -8.96 -2.65
C ASP A 91 -3.00 -10.08 -3.40
N PRO A 92 -2.65 -10.39 -4.67
CA PRO A 92 -3.36 -11.40 -5.46
C PRO A 92 -3.17 -12.82 -4.91
N VAL A 93 -2.12 -13.07 -4.11
CA VAL A 93 -1.89 -14.39 -3.50
C VAL A 93 -2.89 -14.64 -2.38
N THR A 94 -3.08 -13.67 -1.48
CA THR A 94 -4.03 -13.78 -0.38
C THR A 94 -5.44 -13.31 -0.75
N ARG A 95 -5.59 -12.70 -1.93
CA ARG A 95 -6.84 -12.12 -2.48
C ARG A 95 -7.49 -11.13 -1.51
N ARG A 96 -6.66 -10.24 -0.93
CA ARG A 96 -7.09 -9.27 0.08
C ARG A 96 -6.32 -7.96 -0.03
N ALA A 97 -6.97 -6.86 0.35
CA ALA A 97 -6.26 -5.63 0.62
C ALA A 97 -5.51 -5.70 1.97
N LEU A 98 -4.25 -5.30 1.94
CA LEU A 98 -3.34 -5.24 3.08
C LEU A 98 -2.84 -3.82 3.24
N SER A 99 -2.64 -3.38 4.48
CA SER A 99 -2.04 -2.10 4.81
C SER A 99 -0.77 -2.28 5.64
N THR A 100 0.16 -1.35 5.50
CA THR A 100 1.28 -1.13 6.41
C THR A 100 1.46 0.36 6.64
N VAL A 101 2.02 0.72 7.79
CA VAL A 101 2.56 2.07 7.99
C VAL A 101 3.78 2.31 7.11
N GLY A 102 4.07 3.58 6.84
CA GLY A 102 5.32 4.04 6.22
C GLY A 102 6.54 3.41 6.88
N GLY A 103 7.47 2.92 6.06
CA GLY A 103 8.64 2.16 6.52
C GLY A 103 8.46 0.63 6.50
N GLY A 104 7.23 0.12 6.32
CA GLY A 104 6.99 -1.29 6.00
C GLY A 104 7.23 -2.24 7.17
N VAL A 105 6.64 -1.96 8.34
CA VAL A 105 6.85 -2.79 9.56
C VAL A 105 6.21 -4.17 9.40
N ARG A 106 4.93 -4.22 9.00
CA ARG A 106 4.15 -5.45 8.85
C ARG A 106 2.95 -5.22 7.94
N TRP A 107 2.63 -6.21 7.12
CA TRP A 107 1.36 -6.26 6.41
C TRP A 107 0.23 -6.77 7.31
N GLU A 108 -0.84 -6.00 7.37
CA GLU A 108 -2.05 -6.33 8.11
C GLU A 108 -3.29 -6.16 7.21
N PRO A 109 -4.40 -6.87 7.45
CA PRO A 109 -5.63 -6.65 6.71
C PRO A 109 -6.06 -5.18 6.73
N ALA A 110 -6.38 -4.62 5.57
CA ALA A 110 -6.65 -3.20 5.44
C ALA A 110 -8.03 -2.78 5.98
N THR A 111 -8.97 -3.72 6.14
CA THR A 111 -10.27 -3.47 6.79
C THR A 111 -10.12 -3.31 8.31
N PRO A 112 -10.44 -2.13 8.89
CA PRO A 112 -10.45 -1.95 10.33
C PRO A 112 -11.72 -2.53 10.99
N HIS A 113 -12.04 -3.81 10.75
CA HIS A 113 -12.98 -4.61 11.57
C HIS A 113 -13.01 -6.12 11.24
N ALA A 114 -11.88 -6.73 10.89
CA ALA A 114 -11.67 -8.10 11.34
C ALA A 114 -11.01 -7.98 12.71
N SER A 115 -11.82 -8.04 13.75
CA SER A 115 -11.37 -8.03 15.14
C SER A 115 -10.08 -8.84 15.28
N ARG A 116 -9.21 -8.36 16.17
CA ARG A 116 -8.45 -9.20 17.09
C ARG A 116 -9.40 -10.32 17.58
N THR A 117 -9.49 -11.38 16.81
CA THR A 117 -10.16 -12.63 17.15
C THR A 117 -9.00 -13.56 17.37
N ASP A 118 -9.03 -14.29 18.49
CA ASP A 118 -8.06 -15.29 18.95
C ASP A 118 -7.96 -16.50 17.99
N ALA A 119 -7.80 -16.25 16.69
CA ALA A 119 -7.42 -17.25 15.72
C ALA A 119 -5.89 -17.38 15.76
N PRO A 120 -5.34 -18.59 16.00
CA PRO A 120 -3.92 -18.82 15.86
C PRO A 120 -3.48 -18.41 14.45
N ILE A 121 -2.55 -17.45 14.39
CA ILE A 121 -1.94 -17.01 13.13
C ILE A 121 -1.15 -18.20 12.57
N PRO A 122 -1.34 -18.61 11.31
CA PRO A 122 -0.49 -19.62 10.70
C PRO A 122 0.98 -19.13 10.71
N PRO A 123 1.94 -19.95 11.15
CA PRO A 123 3.34 -19.55 11.19
C PRO A 123 3.84 -19.31 9.76
N GLY A 124 4.18 -18.05 9.43
CA GLY A 124 4.65 -17.71 8.08
C GLY A 124 4.72 -16.22 7.74
N HIS A 125 4.12 -15.32 8.52
CA HIS A 125 4.22 -13.88 8.27
C HIS A 125 5.46 -13.29 8.95
N GLY A 126 6.63 -13.63 8.40
CA GLY A 126 7.91 -12.97 8.74
C GLY A 126 7.90 -11.46 8.46
N PRO A 127 8.96 -10.74 8.86
CA PRO A 127 9.09 -9.30 8.61
C PRO A 127 8.89 -8.99 7.12
N VAL A 128 8.28 -7.85 6.80
CA VAL A 128 8.14 -7.40 5.41
C VAL A 128 9.55 -7.38 4.81
N PRO A 129 9.83 -8.17 3.76
CA PRO A 129 11.11 -8.09 3.09
C PRO A 129 11.23 -6.67 2.51
N LEU A 130 12.06 -5.84 3.13
CA LEU A 130 12.66 -4.68 2.49
C LEU A 130 13.50 -5.25 1.34
N PRO A 131 13.30 -4.85 0.07
CA PRO A 131 12.94 -3.51 -0.39
C PRO A 131 11.77 -3.49 -1.40
N LEU A 132 11.44 -2.33 -1.99
CA LEU A 132 10.79 -2.14 -3.32
C LEU A 132 9.32 -1.69 -3.36
N MET A 133 8.99 -0.51 -2.83
CA MET A 133 7.83 0.25 -3.34
C MET A 133 8.31 1.57 -3.95
N ARG A 134 8.48 1.54 -5.30
CA ARG A 134 8.94 2.61 -6.21
C ARG A 134 9.00 2.06 -7.66
N ASP A 135 8.84 2.73 -8.81
CA ASP A 135 8.20 3.97 -9.34
C ASP A 135 7.96 3.67 -10.84
N PRO A 136 6.76 3.91 -11.39
CA PRO A 136 6.35 3.44 -12.71
C PRO A 136 7.02 4.06 -13.95
N ASP A 137 7.77 5.16 -13.85
CA ASP A 137 8.35 5.82 -15.04
C ASP A 137 9.88 5.82 -15.11
N THR A 138 10.59 5.38 -14.05
CA THR A 138 12.07 5.54 -13.96
C THR A 138 12.89 4.23 -13.95
N GLY A 139 12.24 3.06 -13.84
CA GLY A 139 12.91 1.76 -13.99
C GLY A 139 13.99 1.39 -12.95
N HIS A 140 14.12 2.12 -11.83
CA HIS A 140 15.17 1.86 -10.84
C HIS A 140 14.65 1.55 -9.42
N PRO A 141 15.16 0.49 -8.75
CA PRO A 141 15.06 0.36 -7.30
C PRO A 141 15.91 1.45 -6.64
N THR A 142 15.58 1.89 -5.43
CA THR A 142 16.54 2.66 -4.63
C THR A 142 17.78 1.79 -4.38
N ARG A 143 18.96 2.34 -4.71
CA ARG A 143 20.29 1.70 -4.78
C ARG A 143 20.80 1.06 -3.46
N ALA A 144 19.99 1.00 -2.41
CA ALA A 144 20.30 0.39 -1.11
C ALA A 144 19.97 -1.12 -1.03
N ALA A 145 19.25 -1.68 -2.01
CA ALA A 145 18.95 -3.12 -2.07
C ALA A 145 20.16 -3.99 -2.44
N LEU A 146 21.23 -3.40 -2.99
CA LEU A 146 22.42 -4.13 -3.42
C LEU A 146 23.51 -4.21 -2.33
N THR A 147 23.35 -3.52 -1.20
CA THR A 147 24.37 -3.41 -0.15
C THR A 147 23.99 -4.02 1.19
N LEU A 148 22.79 -4.62 1.32
CA LEU A 148 22.31 -5.17 2.60
C LEU A 148 22.09 -6.69 2.60
N THR A 149 22.65 -7.42 1.62
CA THR A 149 22.84 -8.86 1.78
C THR A 149 23.93 -9.06 2.84
N PRO A 150 23.65 -9.60 4.05
CA PRO A 150 24.74 -10.12 4.88
C PRO A 150 25.45 -11.21 4.06
N PRO A 151 26.79 -11.25 4.02
CA PRO A 151 27.50 -12.29 3.29
C PRO A 151 27.03 -13.64 3.81
N THR A 152 26.59 -14.50 2.89
CA THR A 152 26.23 -15.89 3.17
C THR A 152 27.39 -16.50 3.95
N ARG A 153 27.20 -16.80 5.24
CA ARG A 153 28.15 -17.63 5.99
C ARG A 153 28.19 -18.98 5.27
N ARG A 154 29.22 -19.20 4.46
CA ARG A 154 29.66 -20.55 4.13
C ARG A 154 30.23 -21.12 5.43
N SER A 155 29.48 -22.02 6.05
CA SER A 155 30.07 -22.91 7.04
C SER A 155 30.95 -23.94 6.30
N PRO A 156 32.14 -24.26 6.81
CA PRO A 156 33.01 -25.31 6.28
C PRO A 156 32.40 -26.70 6.42
#